data_AF-I0H4C8-F1
#
_entry.id   AF-I0H4C8-F1
#
_cell.length_a   1.000
_cell.length_b   1.000
_cell.length_c   1.000
_cell.angle_alpha   90.00
_cell.angle_beta   90.00
_cell.angle_gamma   90.00
#
_symmetry.space_group_name_H-M   'P 1'
#
loop_
_entity.id
_entity.type
_entity.pdbx_description
1 polymer ?
#
loop_
_entity_poly.entity_id
_entity_poly.type
_entity_poly.pdbx_seq_one_letter_code
_entity_poly.pdbx_strand_id
1 'polypeptide(L)'
;MRQVLIVAVVTAAAVLTGCGTVPSTHRGVAVAALRVGVAEYDLGDTAFQDPPWSGRAEIAAQVHYPADLPGPAPLIIQLHGQAAHCAIDALEAGWPCPPGVRPVPSYRGYDYLGEALARRGFVVVPISANGLNARLGTAAERAHLLNTHLALWRRLAADGTGPLADAFVETRTGHQVTPRFRGRCPA
;
A
#
# COMPACT_ATOMS: atom_id res chain seq x y z
N MET A 1 -44.61 23.58 64.98
CA MET A 1 -43.72 22.61 64.31
C MET A 1 -43.05 23.34 63.15
N ARG A 2 -41.71 23.40 63.14
CA ARG A 2 -40.89 24.21 62.22
C ARG A 2 -40.89 23.62 60.81
N GLN A 3 -41.09 24.47 59.80
CA GLN A 3 -40.91 24.17 58.39
C GLN A 3 -39.42 23.99 58.07
N VAL A 4 -39.08 23.03 57.20
CA VAL A 4 -37.78 22.98 56.52
C VAL A 4 -38.06 22.85 55.03
N LEU A 5 -37.97 23.97 54.33
CA LEU A 5 -37.99 24.03 52.87
C LEU A 5 -36.55 23.80 52.40
N ILE A 6 -36.25 22.66 51.78
CA ILE A 6 -34.94 22.37 51.22
C ILE A 6 -34.89 23.02 49.83
N VAL A 7 -34.15 24.13 49.71
CA VAL A 7 -33.81 24.74 48.43
C VAL A 7 -32.61 23.98 47.86
N ALA A 8 -32.81 23.22 46.79
CA ALA A 8 -31.72 22.59 46.06
C ALA A 8 -30.98 23.66 45.24
N VAL A 9 -29.78 24.04 45.66
CA VAL A 9 -28.88 24.89 44.88
C VAL A 9 -28.24 24.02 43.81
N VAL A 10 -28.64 24.20 42.55
CA VAL A 10 -27.95 23.59 41.39
C VAL A 10 -26.79 24.50 41.01
N THR A 11 -25.57 24.11 41.36
CA THR A 11 -24.35 24.76 40.86
C THR A 11 -24.06 24.26 39.45
N ALA A 12 -24.30 25.12 38.45
CA ALA A 12 -23.82 24.88 37.09
C ALA A 12 -22.29 25.08 37.06
N ALA A 13 -21.52 23.99 37.01
CA ALA A 13 -20.10 24.05 36.72
C ALA A 13 -19.92 24.38 35.24
N ALA A 14 -19.51 25.62 34.94
CA ALA A 14 -19.11 26.02 33.60
C ALA A 14 -17.81 25.29 33.24
N VAL A 15 -17.89 24.26 32.39
CA VAL A 15 -16.72 23.64 31.77
C VAL A 15 -16.20 24.60 30.72
N LEU A 16 -15.18 25.39 31.07
CA LEU A 16 -14.41 26.17 30.11
C LEU A 16 -13.63 25.20 29.22
N THR A 17 -14.14 24.91 28.02
CA THR A 17 -13.42 24.18 26.99
C THR A 17 -12.34 25.10 26.42
N GLY A 18 -11.20 25.20 27.11
CA GLY A 18 -10.01 25.84 26.58
C GLY A 18 -9.47 25.01 25.43
N CYS A 19 -9.55 25.55 24.21
CA CYS A 19 -8.77 25.03 23.08
C CYS A 19 -7.29 25.36 23.34
N GLY A 20 -6.65 24.53 24.17
CA GLY A 20 -5.21 24.60 24.38
C GLY A 20 -4.52 24.09 23.13
N THR A 21 -3.98 24.98 22.30
CA THR A 21 -2.98 24.60 21.30
C THR A 21 -1.74 24.17 22.06
N VAL A 22 -1.58 22.86 22.27
CA VAL A 22 -0.30 22.29 22.71
C VAL A 22 0.69 22.56 21.58
N PRO A 23 1.77 23.33 21.79
CA PRO A 23 2.79 23.49 20.78
C PRO A 23 3.39 22.11 20.50
N SER A 24 3.20 21.62 19.28
CA SER A 24 3.89 20.42 18.82
C SER A 24 5.39 20.74 18.77
N THR A 25 6.14 20.23 19.74
CA THR A 25 7.60 20.36 19.80
C THR A 25 8.32 19.38 18.88
N HIS A 26 7.59 18.71 17.97
CA HIS A 26 8.22 17.98 16.87
C HIS A 26 8.88 19.00 15.93
N ARG A 27 10.12 19.39 16.25
CA ARG A 27 11.09 19.76 15.23
C ARG A 27 11.25 18.52 14.35
N GLY A 28 10.45 18.45 13.29
CA GLY A 28 10.75 17.57 12.18
C GLY A 28 12.18 17.89 11.79
N VAL A 29 13.10 16.95 11.99
CA VAL A 29 14.41 17.04 11.37
C VAL A 29 14.11 17.15 9.88
N ALA A 30 14.47 18.28 9.28
CA ALA A 30 14.40 18.43 7.84
C ALA A 30 15.42 17.46 7.25
N VAL A 31 15.00 16.21 7.07
CA VAL A 31 15.77 15.24 6.29
C VAL A 31 15.65 15.72 4.85
N ALA A 32 16.79 15.99 4.22
CA ALA A 32 16.80 16.31 2.79
C ALA A 32 16.02 15.21 2.06
N ALA A 33 14.96 15.60 1.33
CA ALA A 33 14.10 14.65 0.65
C ALA A 33 14.93 13.85 -0.36
N LEU A 34 14.91 12.53 -0.24
CA LEU A 34 15.62 11.66 -1.16
C LEU A 34 14.96 11.75 -2.56
N ARG A 35 15.77 11.61 -3.62
CA ARG A 35 15.22 11.42 -4.96
C ARG A 35 14.46 10.10 -4.99
N VAL A 36 13.31 10.07 -5.67
CA VAL A 36 12.49 8.87 -5.80
C VAL A 36 12.70 8.26 -7.18
N GLY A 37 12.98 6.95 -7.21
CA GLY A 37 12.83 6.11 -8.38
C GLY A 37 11.46 5.44 -8.36
N VAL A 38 10.91 5.19 -9.55
CA VAL A 38 9.65 4.46 -9.72
C VAL A 38 9.88 3.31 -10.70
N ALA A 39 9.53 2.10 -10.27
CA ALA A 39 9.57 0.91 -11.10
C ALA A 39 8.27 0.12 -10.95
N GLU A 40 7.99 -0.77 -11.89
CA GLU A 40 6.87 -1.71 -11.84
C GLU A 40 7.37 -3.13 -12.02
N TYR A 41 6.68 -4.07 -11.41
CA TYR A 41 6.78 -5.48 -11.78
C TYR A 41 5.39 -6.03 -12.04
N ASP A 42 5.33 -6.99 -12.94
CA ASP A 42 4.13 -7.74 -13.28
C ASP A 42 4.55 -9.18 -13.60
N LEU A 43 4.08 -10.13 -12.79
CA LEU A 43 4.33 -11.56 -12.98
C LEU A 43 3.18 -12.28 -13.70
N GLY A 44 2.18 -11.53 -14.16
CA GLY A 44 1.04 -11.99 -14.96
C GLY A 44 -0.27 -12.05 -14.18
N ASP A 45 -1.38 -11.93 -14.92
CA ASP A 45 -2.75 -11.80 -14.40
C ASP A 45 -3.26 -13.01 -13.59
N THR A 46 -2.58 -14.14 -13.64
CA THR A 46 -2.99 -15.38 -12.95
C THR A 46 -1.90 -15.94 -12.03
N ALA A 47 -0.88 -15.14 -11.71
CA ALA A 47 0.27 -15.56 -10.93
C ALA A 47 -0.09 -15.93 -9.47
N PHE A 48 -1.10 -15.29 -8.89
CA PHE A 48 -1.61 -15.59 -7.56
C PHE A 48 -2.74 -16.63 -7.60
N GLN A 49 -2.60 -17.65 -6.74
CA GLN A 49 -3.54 -18.76 -6.56
C GLN A 49 -3.58 -19.11 -5.07
N ASP A 50 -4.76 -19.40 -4.53
CA ASP A 50 -4.93 -19.62 -3.08
C ASP A 50 -5.96 -20.72 -2.77
N PRO A 51 -5.66 -22.01 -3.00
CA PRO A 51 -6.61 -23.09 -2.72
C PRO A 51 -7.04 -23.09 -1.23
N PRO A 52 -8.33 -23.29 -0.92
CA PRO A 52 -9.39 -23.79 -1.80
C PRO A 52 -10.12 -22.70 -2.60
N TRP A 53 -9.78 -21.42 -2.45
CA TRP A 53 -10.33 -20.37 -3.28
C TRP A 53 -9.92 -20.59 -4.74
N SER A 54 -10.91 -20.69 -5.62
CA SER A 54 -10.72 -21.01 -7.04
C SER A 54 -10.46 -19.79 -7.91
N GLY A 55 -10.47 -18.59 -7.32
CA GLY A 55 -10.11 -17.36 -8.00
C GLY A 55 -8.63 -17.31 -8.37
N ARG A 56 -8.31 -16.41 -9.29
CA ARG A 56 -6.95 -16.10 -9.71
C ARG A 56 -6.77 -14.61 -9.69
N ALA A 57 -5.56 -14.17 -9.39
CA ALA A 57 -5.21 -12.77 -9.45
C ALA A 57 -3.78 -12.57 -9.95
N GLU A 58 -3.50 -11.33 -10.27
CA GLU A 58 -2.18 -10.86 -10.64
C GLU A 58 -1.23 -10.80 -9.45
N ILE A 59 0.07 -10.85 -9.76
CA ILE A 59 1.12 -10.37 -8.87
C ILE A 59 1.79 -9.21 -9.60
N ALA A 60 1.26 -8.01 -9.37
CA ALA A 60 1.71 -6.78 -10.00
C ALA A 60 1.74 -5.63 -9.00
N ALA A 61 2.64 -4.69 -9.20
CA ALA A 61 2.79 -3.52 -8.34
C ALA A 61 3.51 -2.36 -9.02
N GLN A 62 3.31 -1.18 -8.44
CA GLN A 62 4.25 -0.07 -8.60
C GLN A 62 5.15 0.01 -7.37
N VAL A 63 6.38 0.46 -7.55
CA VAL A 63 7.40 0.52 -6.52
C VAL A 63 7.99 1.90 -6.51
N HIS A 64 7.78 2.61 -5.40
CA HIS A 64 8.38 3.89 -5.10
C HIS A 64 9.52 3.66 -4.13
N TYR A 65 10.73 4.09 -4.48
CA TYR A 65 11.91 3.82 -3.65
C TYR A 65 12.90 5.00 -3.68
N PRO A 66 13.71 5.19 -2.63
CA PRO A 66 14.81 6.15 -2.69
C PRO A 66 15.79 5.71 -3.77
N ALA A 67 16.02 6.56 -4.78
CA ALA A 67 16.91 6.23 -5.90
C ALA A 67 18.34 5.91 -5.43
N ASP A 68 18.75 6.56 -4.33
CA ASP A 68 20.06 6.46 -3.71
C ASP A 68 19.90 5.93 -2.27
N LEU A 69 19.70 4.61 -2.11
CA LEU A 69 19.51 3.96 -0.81
C LEU A 69 20.82 3.96 0.01
N PRO A 70 20.91 4.71 1.14
CA PRO A 70 22.15 4.79 1.92
C PRO A 70 22.40 3.53 2.76
N GLY A 71 21.36 2.71 3.00
CA GLY A 71 21.36 1.55 3.87
C GLY A 71 20.10 0.72 3.68
N PRO A 72 19.82 -0.25 4.57
CA PRO A 72 18.53 -0.91 4.63
C PRO A 72 17.39 0.09 4.85
N ALA A 73 16.33 -0.02 4.05
CA ALA A 73 15.12 0.78 4.12
C ALA A 73 13.94 -0.09 4.55
N PRO A 74 13.03 0.42 5.40
CA PRO A 74 11.80 -0.31 5.72
C PRO A 74 10.93 -0.48 4.46
N LEU A 75 10.29 -1.64 4.34
CA LEU A 75 9.36 -1.97 3.28
C LEU A 75 7.92 -1.71 3.73
N ILE A 76 7.13 -1.03 2.90
CA ILE A 76 5.70 -0.83 3.09
C ILE A 76 4.97 -1.43 1.89
N ILE A 77 4.07 -2.39 2.14
CA ILE A 77 3.16 -2.91 1.11
C ILE A 77 1.77 -2.31 1.35
N GLN A 78 1.17 -1.76 0.29
CA GLN A 78 -0.15 -1.14 0.35
C GLN A 78 -1.12 -1.90 -0.54
N LEU A 79 -2.29 -2.23 0.00
CA LEU A 79 -3.36 -2.91 -0.72
C LEU A 79 -4.61 -2.02 -0.73
N HIS A 80 -5.17 -1.81 -1.90
CA HIS A 80 -6.42 -1.07 -2.06
C HIS A 80 -7.64 -1.90 -1.64
N GLY A 81 -8.78 -1.23 -1.46
CA GLY A 81 -10.07 -1.86 -1.14
C GLY A 81 -10.77 -2.51 -2.34
N GLN A 82 -12.02 -2.91 -2.13
CA GLN A 82 -12.90 -3.42 -3.19
C GLN A 82 -13.30 -2.28 -4.15
N ALA A 83 -13.09 -2.46 -5.45
CA ALA A 83 -13.34 -1.46 -6.50
C ALA A 83 -13.40 -2.12 -7.89
N ALA A 84 -13.72 -1.35 -8.92
CA ALA A 84 -13.67 -1.82 -10.30
C ALA A 84 -12.26 -2.31 -10.69
N HIS A 85 -12.20 -3.38 -11.48
CA HIS A 85 -10.97 -4.09 -11.86
C HIS A 85 -10.67 -4.03 -13.37
N CYS A 86 -11.69 -3.84 -14.21
CA CYS A 86 -11.55 -3.62 -15.65
C CYS A 86 -12.16 -2.28 -16.05
N ALA A 87 -11.58 -1.60 -17.05
CA ALA A 87 -12.02 -0.28 -17.51
C ALA A 87 -13.29 -0.35 -18.40
N ILE A 88 -14.34 -0.99 -17.89
CA ILE A 88 -15.66 -1.14 -18.51
C ILE A 88 -16.74 -1.08 -17.42
N ASP A 89 -17.94 -0.62 -17.78
CA ASP A 89 -19.10 -0.54 -16.88
C ASP A 89 -19.78 -1.92 -16.70
N ALA A 90 -19.01 -2.89 -16.21
CA ALA A 90 -19.51 -4.22 -15.86
C ALA A 90 -18.83 -4.69 -14.57
N LEU A 91 -19.54 -4.55 -13.44
CA LEU A 91 -19.10 -5.11 -12.15
C LEU A 91 -18.88 -6.63 -12.22
N GLU A 92 -19.56 -7.30 -13.18
CA GLU A 92 -19.46 -8.73 -13.47
C GLU A 92 -18.34 -9.09 -14.46
N ALA A 93 -17.49 -8.13 -14.88
CA ALA A 93 -16.37 -8.44 -15.77
C ALA A 93 -15.51 -9.55 -15.16
N GLY A 94 -15.10 -10.53 -15.96
CA GLY A 94 -14.18 -11.56 -15.49
C GLY A 94 -12.81 -10.99 -15.17
N TRP A 95 -12.00 -11.80 -14.47
CA TRP A 95 -10.55 -11.63 -14.43
C TRP A 95 -9.90 -12.88 -15.05
N PRO A 96 -8.89 -12.74 -15.93
CA PRO A 96 -8.35 -11.48 -16.49
C PRO A 96 -9.40 -10.67 -17.28
N CYS A 97 -9.10 -9.40 -17.54
CA CYS A 97 -10.02 -8.55 -18.30
C CYS A 97 -10.25 -9.10 -19.72
N PRO A 98 -11.44 -8.91 -20.30
CA PRO A 98 -11.72 -9.35 -21.66
C PRO A 98 -10.75 -8.77 -22.70
N PRO A 99 -10.55 -9.44 -23.86
CA PRO A 99 -9.71 -8.90 -24.93
C PRO A 99 -10.12 -7.47 -25.33
N GLY A 100 -9.12 -6.59 -25.46
CA GLY A 100 -9.34 -5.18 -25.80
C GLY A 100 -9.75 -4.29 -24.61
N VAL A 101 -9.97 -4.87 -23.43
CA VAL A 101 -10.29 -4.13 -22.20
C VAL A 101 -9.05 -4.04 -21.32
N ARG A 102 -8.69 -2.81 -20.94
CA ARG A 102 -7.55 -2.59 -20.04
C ARG A 102 -7.93 -2.88 -18.59
N PRO A 103 -7.05 -3.51 -17.81
CA PRO A 103 -7.16 -3.52 -16.35
C PRO A 103 -7.17 -2.10 -15.79
N VAL A 104 -7.89 -1.91 -14.68
CA VAL A 104 -7.76 -0.70 -13.87
C VAL A 104 -6.40 -0.76 -13.18
N PRO A 105 -5.53 0.26 -13.30
CA PRO A 105 -4.24 0.29 -12.61
C PRO A 105 -4.44 0.66 -11.13
N SER A 106 -5.15 -0.19 -10.39
CA SER A 106 -5.63 0.04 -9.03
C SER A 106 -4.50 0.33 -8.03
N TYR A 107 -3.34 -0.28 -8.25
CA TYR A 107 -2.11 -0.06 -7.50
C TYR A 107 -1.53 1.35 -7.66
N ARG A 108 -1.85 2.09 -8.73
CA ARG A 108 -1.37 3.48 -8.94
C ARG A 108 -2.18 4.54 -8.19
N GLY A 109 -3.30 4.18 -7.59
CA GLY A 109 -4.16 5.12 -6.85
C GLY A 109 -3.47 5.79 -5.66
N TYR A 110 -2.37 5.22 -5.16
CA TYR A 110 -1.59 5.71 -4.03
C TYR A 110 -0.20 6.24 -4.39
N ASP A 111 0.06 6.57 -5.65
CA ASP A 111 1.39 7.03 -6.10
C ASP A 111 1.86 8.26 -5.31
N TYR A 112 0.96 9.20 -5.02
CA TYR A 112 1.26 10.38 -4.20
C TYR A 112 1.78 10.01 -2.79
N LEU A 113 1.20 8.97 -2.18
CA LEU A 113 1.58 8.50 -0.85
C LEU A 113 2.86 7.68 -0.92
N GLY A 114 2.99 6.83 -1.93
CA GLY A 114 4.20 6.07 -2.25
C GLY A 114 5.42 6.98 -2.40
N GLU A 115 5.31 8.01 -3.24
CA GLU A 115 6.38 8.98 -3.45
C GLU A 115 6.72 9.75 -2.18
N ALA A 116 5.70 10.21 -1.43
CA ALA A 116 5.92 10.94 -0.19
C ALA A 116 6.67 10.12 0.87
N LEU A 117 6.34 8.83 1.00
CA LEU A 117 7.03 7.91 1.90
C LEU A 117 8.43 7.56 1.37
N ALA A 118 8.61 7.37 0.07
CA ALA A 118 9.91 7.11 -0.53
C ALA A 118 10.90 8.27 -0.32
N ARG A 119 10.45 9.52 -0.42
CA ARG A 119 11.25 10.72 -0.08
C ARG A 119 11.77 10.71 1.36
N ARG A 120 11.14 9.92 2.25
CA ARG A 120 11.49 9.76 3.67
C ARG A 120 12.28 8.49 3.97
N GLY A 121 12.70 7.74 2.94
CA GLY A 121 13.57 6.57 3.10
C GLY A 121 12.86 5.22 3.16
N PHE A 122 11.59 5.15 2.75
CA PHE A 122 10.84 3.89 2.68
C PHE A 122 10.86 3.30 1.26
N VAL A 123 10.94 1.98 1.14
CA VAL A 123 10.55 1.30 -0.12
C VAL A 123 9.07 0.99 -0.03
N VAL A 124 8.29 1.44 -1.00
CA VAL A 124 6.84 1.43 -0.93
C VAL A 124 6.25 0.75 -2.16
N VAL A 125 5.43 -0.25 -1.91
CA VAL A 125 4.94 -1.20 -2.91
C VAL A 125 3.41 -1.26 -2.86
N PRO A 126 2.70 -0.32 -3.49
CA PRO A 126 1.29 -0.50 -3.81
C PRO A 126 1.09 -1.69 -4.75
N ILE A 127 0.28 -2.66 -4.34
CA ILE A 127 0.02 -3.88 -5.12
C ILE A 127 -1.36 -3.85 -5.77
N SER A 128 -1.47 -4.56 -6.88
CA SER A 128 -2.73 -4.76 -7.61
C SER A 128 -3.49 -5.94 -7.00
N ALA A 129 -4.82 -5.85 -6.94
CA ALA A 129 -5.69 -6.93 -6.46
C ALA A 129 -7.00 -7.01 -7.24
N ASN A 130 -6.95 -6.74 -8.54
CA ASN A 130 -8.07 -6.75 -9.46
C ASN A 130 -8.72 -8.12 -9.58
N GLY A 131 -7.93 -9.20 -9.63
CA GLY A 131 -8.47 -10.57 -9.63
C GLY A 131 -9.24 -10.92 -8.34
N LEU A 132 -8.79 -10.44 -7.18
CA LEU A 132 -9.55 -10.60 -5.93
C LEU A 132 -10.82 -9.77 -5.96
N ASN A 133 -10.78 -8.57 -6.54
CA ASN A 133 -11.98 -7.75 -6.68
C ASN A 133 -13.02 -8.45 -7.56
N ALA A 134 -12.60 -8.99 -8.71
CA ALA A 134 -13.46 -9.71 -9.66
C ALA A 134 -14.07 -11.02 -9.11
N ARG A 135 -13.45 -11.61 -8.09
CA ARG A 135 -13.85 -12.89 -7.48
C ARG A 135 -14.27 -12.77 -6.03
N LEU A 136 -14.52 -11.54 -5.57
CA LEU A 136 -14.94 -11.21 -4.20
C LEU A 136 -14.07 -11.89 -3.13
N GLY A 137 -12.74 -11.90 -3.34
CA GLY A 137 -11.78 -12.41 -2.39
C GLY A 137 -11.95 -11.76 -1.01
N THR A 138 -11.97 -12.58 0.02
CA THR A 138 -12.24 -12.17 1.40
C THR A 138 -10.99 -11.55 2.03
N ALA A 139 -11.07 -11.21 3.32
CA ALA A 139 -9.91 -10.78 4.08
C ALA A 139 -8.79 -11.83 4.09
N ALA A 140 -9.12 -13.13 4.03
CA ALA A 140 -8.14 -14.20 4.02
C ALA A 140 -7.29 -14.19 2.75
N GLU A 141 -7.92 -14.23 1.57
CA GLU A 141 -7.21 -14.21 0.29
C GLU A 141 -6.39 -12.92 0.12
N ARG A 142 -6.91 -11.78 0.62
CA ARG A 142 -6.19 -10.50 0.63
C ARG A 142 -4.94 -10.54 1.50
N ALA A 143 -5.03 -11.16 2.68
CA ALA A 143 -3.88 -11.35 3.55
C ALA A 143 -2.84 -12.32 2.93
N HIS A 144 -3.30 -13.38 2.28
CA HIS A 144 -2.43 -14.30 1.56
C HIS A 144 -1.71 -13.62 0.39
N LEU A 145 -2.40 -12.79 -0.39
CA LEU A 145 -1.77 -11.98 -1.44
C LEU A 145 -0.66 -11.09 -0.87
N LEU A 146 -0.95 -10.34 0.20
CA LEU A 146 0.05 -9.52 0.90
C LEU A 146 1.28 -10.35 1.31
N ASN A 147 1.04 -11.53 1.90
CA ASN A 147 2.11 -12.44 2.31
C ASN A 147 2.90 -13.00 1.13
N THR A 148 2.26 -13.28 -0.01
CA THR A 148 2.94 -13.68 -1.24
C THR A 148 3.88 -12.59 -1.73
N HIS A 149 3.44 -11.33 -1.78
CA HIS A 149 4.31 -10.21 -2.13
C HIS A 149 5.46 -10.07 -1.12
N LEU A 150 5.18 -10.14 0.19
CA LEU A 150 6.24 -10.10 1.21
C LEU A 150 7.27 -11.21 1.01
N ALA A 151 6.85 -12.45 0.71
CA ALA A 151 7.77 -13.56 0.46
C ALA A 151 8.66 -13.33 -0.76
N LEU A 152 8.10 -12.78 -1.85
CA LEU A 152 8.86 -12.40 -3.04
C LEU A 152 9.91 -11.33 -2.73
N TRP A 153 9.52 -10.30 -2.00
CA TRP A 153 10.40 -9.22 -1.58
C TRP A 153 11.50 -9.67 -0.63
N ARG A 154 11.18 -10.55 0.33
CA ARG A 154 12.15 -11.14 1.25
C ARG A 154 13.23 -11.92 0.51
N ARG A 155 12.84 -12.74 -0.49
CA ARG A 155 13.78 -13.49 -1.32
C ARG A 155 14.68 -12.56 -2.13
N LEU A 156 14.10 -11.57 -2.81
CA LEU A 156 14.85 -10.55 -3.55
C LEU A 156 15.83 -9.80 -2.65
N ALA A 157 15.41 -9.43 -1.44
CA ALA A 157 16.22 -8.71 -0.48
C ALA A 157 17.38 -9.55 0.08
N ALA A 158 17.16 -10.84 0.34
CA ALA A 158 18.15 -11.73 0.93
C ALA A 158 19.34 -12.00 0.00
N ASP A 159 19.07 -12.45 -1.23
CA ASP A 159 20.12 -12.93 -2.13
C ASP A 159 20.02 -12.39 -3.56
N GLY A 160 18.98 -11.62 -3.88
CA GLY A 160 18.75 -11.09 -5.22
C GLY A 160 18.14 -12.10 -6.19
N THR A 161 17.56 -13.20 -5.69
CA THR A 161 16.98 -14.25 -6.53
C THR A 161 15.45 -14.23 -6.54
N GLY A 162 14.86 -15.12 -7.35
CA GLY A 162 13.43 -15.36 -7.40
C GLY A 162 12.72 -14.56 -8.49
N PRO A 163 11.38 -14.65 -8.57
CA PRO A 163 10.62 -14.09 -9.69
C PRO A 163 10.78 -12.59 -9.89
N LEU A 164 11.15 -11.83 -8.85
CA LEU A 164 11.35 -10.38 -8.95
C LEU A 164 12.73 -9.96 -9.46
N ALA A 165 13.73 -10.85 -9.53
CA ALA A 165 15.12 -10.47 -9.80
C ALA A 165 15.29 -9.65 -11.08
N ASP A 166 14.55 -10.00 -12.14
CA ASP A 166 14.62 -9.38 -13.46
C ASP A 166 13.27 -8.81 -13.92
N ALA A 167 12.29 -8.66 -13.02
CA ALA A 167 10.91 -8.31 -13.37
C ALA A 167 10.64 -6.80 -13.44
N PHE A 168 11.61 -5.95 -13.12
CA PHE A 168 11.37 -4.52 -12.95
C PHE A 168 11.52 -3.74 -14.26
N VAL A 169 10.55 -2.87 -14.52
CA VAL A 169 10.57 -1.88 -15.60
C VAL A 169 10.40 -0.47 -15.04
N GLU A 170 11.08 0.52 -15.60
CA GLU A 170 10.87 1.92 -15.22
C GLU A 170 9.51 2.38 -15.74
N THR A 171 8.65 2.86 -14.84
CA THR A 171 7.26 3.23 -15.14
C THR A 171 7.09 4.22 -16.30
N ARG A 172 8.06 5.13 -16.46
CA ARG A 172 7.99 6.21 -17.46
C ARG A 172 8.45 5.77 -18.85
N THR A 173 9.47 4.92 -18.92
CA THR A 173 10.11 4.53 -20.19
C THR A 173 9.76 3.13 -20.64
N GLY A 174 9.28 2.28 -19.73
CA GLY A 174 9.11 0.86 -19.95
C GLY A 174 10.42 0.09 -20.07
N HIS A 175 11.57 0.75 -19.88
CA HIS A 175 12.86 0.10 -19.97
C HIS A 175 13.09 -0.80 -18.77
N GLN A 176 13.66 -1.97 -19.00
CA GLN A 176 14.05 -2.87 -17.91
C GLN A 176 15.07 -2.18 -17.02
N VAL A 177 14.88 -2.30 -15.71
CA VAL A 177 15.77 -1.75 -14.69
C VAL A 177 16.08 -2.83 -13.66
N THR A 178 17.22 -2.69 -12.98
CA THR A 178 17.61 -3.60 -11.89
C THR A 178 17.82 -2.77 -10.62
N PRO A 179 16.76 -2.35 -9.93
CA PRO A 179 16.91 -1.59 -8.70
C PRO A 179 17.65 -2.42 -7.64
N ARG A 180 18.57 -1.79 -6.91
CA ARG A 180 19.44 -2.48 -5.96
C ARG A 180 18.72 -2.69 -4.63
N PHE A 181 17.88 -3.72 -4.54
CA PHE A 181 17.17 -4.07 -3.30
C PHE A 181 17.88 -5.11 -2.42
N ARG A 182 18.81 -5.90 -2.98
CA ARG A 182 19.57 -6.90 -2.23
C ARG A 182 20.35 -6.26 -1.07
N GLY A 183 20.12 -6.75 0.15
CA GLY A 183 20.69 -6.20 1.39
C GLY A 183 20.19 -4.79 1.73
N ARG A 184 19.18 -4.28 1.03
CA ARG A 184 18.61 -2.93 1.21
C ARG A 184 17.16 -2.93 1.66
N CYS A 185 16.49 -4.07 1.70
CA CYS A 185 15.15 -4.25 2.30
C CYS A 185 15.21 -5.35 3.38
N PRO A 186 14.25 -5.41 4.33
CA PRO A 186 14.18 -6.49 5.29
C PRO A 186 13.99 -7.84 4.57
N ALA A 187 14.73 -8.86 5.02
CA ALA A 187 14.65 -10.24 4.54
C ALA A 187 13.80 -11.14 5.45
#